data_AF-A0A9E5TY51-F1
#
_entry.id   AF-A0A9E5TY51-F1
#
_cell.length_a   1.000
_cell.length_b   1.000
_cell.length_c   1.000
_cell.angle_alpha   90.00
_cell.angle_beta   90.00
_cell.angle_gamma   90.00
#
_symmetry.space_group_name_H-M   'P 1'
#
loop_
_entity.id
_entity.type
_entity.pdbx_description
1 polymer ?
#
loop_
_entity_poly.entity_id
_entity_poly.type
_entity_poly.pdbx_seq_one_letter_code
_entity_poly.pdbx_strand_id
1 'polypeptide(L)'
;MPQRQQVLVTQLAEGRHAHGPPAAGIEARDGEGWLIDNGPLGFFAALYTYDLMGNQAYLVSDLGEPDGNMVTVTLYLTDGPTFGPGFDPADKNLVEWGTAKFTFTSCTEGTVEFTPNQAMIDMGYEAFTVTISRLTTENVCP
;
A
#
# COMPACT_ATOMS: atom_id res chain seq x y z
N MET A 1 25.74 9.98 -2.99
CA MET A 1 24.48 10.25 -3.71
C MET A 1 23.35 9.72 -2.86
N PRO A 2 22.34 10.53 -2.47
CA PRO A 2 21.11 9.91 -2.00
C PRO A 2 19.91 10.59 -2.66
N GLN A 3 19.28 9.91 -3.62
CA GLN A 3 17.92 10.25 -4.02
C GLN A 3 17.00 9.60 -2.99
N ARG A 4 16.36 10.44 -2.17
CA ARG A 4 15.23 10.04 -1.32
C ARG A 4 13.99 10.25 -2.17
N GLN A 5 13.36 9.17 -2.61
CA GLN A 5 12.16 9.28 -3.43
C GLN A 5 10.94 9.05 -2.54
N GLN A 6 10.38 10.11 -1.94
CA GLN A 6 9.09 10.02 -1.27
C GLN A 6 7.98 10.21 -2.32
N VAL A 7 7.30 9.12 -2.68
CA VAL A 7 6.13 9.18 -3.58
C VAL A 7 4.87 9.09 -2.72
N LEU A 8 4.08 10.17 -2.71
CA LEU A 8 2.68 10.12 -2.29
C LEU A 8 1.84 9.82 -3.53
N VAL A 9 1.08 8.72 -3.51
CA VAL A 9 0.31 8.23 -4.67
C VAL A 9 -1.17 8.08 -4.32
N THR A 10 -2.06 8.64 -5.13
CA THR A 10 -3.49 8.26 -5.25
C THR A 10 -3.81 8.13 -6.74
N GLN A 11 -4.69 7.27 -7.27
CA GLN A 11 -5.98 6.75 -6.80
C GLN A 11 -6.19 5.37 -7.46
N LEU A 12 -6.79 4.42 -6.74
CA LEU A 12 -7.15 3.11 -7.30
C LEU A 12 -8.18 3.32 -8.42
N ALA A 13 -7.81 3.08 -9.68
CA ALA A 13 -8.80 2.93 -10.74
C ALA A 13 -9.60 1.64 -10.49
N GLU A 14 -10.92 1.82 -10.45
CA GLU A 14 -12.00 0.87 -10.18
C GLU A 14 -11.71 -0.64 -10.37
N GLY A 15 -11.91 -1.41 -9.30
CA GLY A 15 -12.08 -2.86 -9.31
C GLY A 15 -13.22 -3.27 -8.36
N ARG A 16 -14.31 -3.84 -8.91
CA ARG A 16 -15.51 -4.25 -8.17
C ARG A 16 -15.23 -5.42 -7.22
N HIS A 17 -15.27 -5.22 -5.91
CA HIS A 17 -15.46 -6.30 -4.90
C HIS A 17 -16.17 -5.66 -3.68
N ALA A 18 -17.31 -6.09 -3.13
CA ALA A 18 -18.06 -7.34 -3.17
C ALA A 18 -19.58 -7.10 -3.42
N HIS A 19 -20.33 -8.19 -3.62
CA HIS A 19 -21.79 -8.23 -3.80
C HIS A 19 -22.53 -7.61 -2.59
N GLY A 20 -22.81 -6.31 -2.67
CA GLY A 20 -23.61 -5.53 -1.72
C GLY A 20 -24.16 -4.28 -2.42
N PRO A 21 -25.19 -3.61 -1.84
CA PRO A 21 -25.76 -2.40 -2.44
C PRO A 21 -24.65 -1.36 -2.70
N PRO A 22 -24.78 -0.53 -3.74
CA PRO A 22 -23.71 0.35 -4.19
C PRO A 22 -23.20 1.18 -3.01
N ALA A 23 -21.93 0.96 -2.65
CA ALA A 23 -21.28 1.74 -1.60
C ALA A 23 -21.33 3.20 -2.03
N ALA A 24 -22.00 4.02 -1.22
CA ALA A 24 -21.90 5.45 -1.34
C ALA A 24 -20.42 5.85 -1.23
N GLY A 25 -19.95 6.69 -2.16
CA GLY A 25 -18.77 7.53 -1.93
C GLY A 25 -17.46 7.03 -2.52
N ILE A 26 -17.24 7.30 -3.80
CA ILE A 26 -15.87 7.56 -4.31
C ILE A 26 -15.31 8.83 -3.64
N GLU A 27 -16.17 9.68 -3.06
CA GLU A 27 -15.83 10.79 -2.15
C GLU A 27 -15.52 10.38 -0.69
N ALA A 28 -15.46 9.08 -0.36
CA ALA A 28 -15.33 8.59 1.03
C ALA A 28 -13.98 7.91 1.36
N ARG A 29 -12.93 8.11 0.55
CA ARG A 29 -11.58 7.53 0.77
C ARG A 29 -10.47 8.59 0.85
N ASP A 30 -10.81 9.77 1.37
CA ASP A 30 -9.84 10.84 1.63
C ASP A 30 -8.78 10.38 2.64
N GLY A 31 -7.52 10.34 2.22
CA GLY A 31 -6.40 9.84 3.03
C GLY A 31 -5.93 8.44 2.66
N GLU A 32 -6.60 7.77 1.72
CA GLU A 32 -6.07 6.57 1.08
C GLU A 32 -4.95 6.90 0.11
N GLY A 33 -3.88 6.12 0.12
CA GLY A 33 -2.78 6.28 -0.81
C GLY A 33 -1.50 5.63 -0.34
N TRP A 34 -0.48 5.69 -1.18
CA TRP A 34 0.83 5.13 -0.85
C TRP A 34 1.80 6.20 -0.39
N LEU A 35 2.60 5.87 0.61
CA LEU A 35 3.95 6.37 0.76
C LEU A 35 4.90 5.30 0.21
N ILE A 36 5.68 5.64 -0.80
CA ILE A 36 6.75 4.78 -1.33
C ILE A 36 8.08 5.49 -1.11
N ASP A 37 9.08 4.75 -0.62
CA ASP A 37 10.48 5.17 -0.55
C ASP A 37 11.36 4.17 -1.31
N ASN A 38 12.18 4.67 -2.22
CA ASN A 38 13.24 3.89 -2.85
C ASN A 38 14.57 4.51 -2.45
N GLY A 39 15.22 3.90 -1.46
CA GLY A 39 16.40 4.45 -0.82
C GLY A 39 17.58 3.49 -0.78
N PRO A 40 18.71 3.89 -0.16
CA PRO A 40 19.92 3.06 -0.08
C PRO A 40 19.75 1.72 0.63
N LEU A 41 18.66 1.54 1.40
CA LEU A 41 18.34 0.31 2.11
C LEU A 41 17.41 -0.62 1.33
N GLY A 42 16.86 -0.15 0.20
CA GLY A 42 15.88 -0.88 -0.60
C GLY A 42 14.59 -0.09 -0.80
N PHE A 43 13.62 -0.78 -1.42
CA PHE A 43 12.28 -0.29 -1.65
C PHE A 43 11.39 -0.54 -0.42
N PHE A 44 10.64 0.46 0.01
CA PHE A 44 9.64 0.37 1.07
C PHE A 44 8.34 1.02 0.60
N ALA A 45 7.21 0.42 0.97
CA ALA A 45 5.89 0.97 0.71
C ALA A 45 4.99 0.86 1.95
N ALA A 46 4.21 1.90 2.18
CA ALA A 46 3.12 1.91 3.15
C ALA A 46 1.84 2.39 2.45
N LEU A 47 0.80 1.56 2.48
CA LEU A 47 -0.54 1.87 2.01
C LEU A 47 -1.41 2.30 3.19
N TYR A 48 -1.89 3.53 3.15
CA TYR A 48 -2.98 4.02 3.98
C TYR A 48 -4.28 3.68 3.26
N THR A 49 -5.19 2.94 3.89
CA THR A 49 -6.42 2.43 3.25
C THR A 49 -7.50 2.18 4.31
N TYR A 50 -8.55 1.46 3.92
CA TYR A 50 -9.64 1.02 4.77
C TYR A 50 -9.83 -0.50 4.67
N ASP A 51 -10.28 -1.12 5.74
CA ASP A 51 -10.69 -2.52 5.75
C ASP A 51 -12.07 -2.73 5.07
N LEU A 52 -12.53 -3.98 5.01
CA LEU A 52 -13.83 -4.32 4.40
C LEU A 52 -15.04 -3.75 5.17
N MET A 53 -14.83 -3.23 6.39
CA MET A 53 -15.85 -2.58 7.22
C MET A 53 -15.77 -1.05 7.14
N GLY A 54 -14.79 -0.49 6.42
CA GLY A 54 -14.56 0.95 6.31
C GLY A 54 -13.75 1.56 7.44
N ASN A 55 -13.12 0.76 8.32
CA ASN A 55 -12.20 1.27 9.33
C ASN A 55 -10.84 1.58 8.70
N GLN A 56 -10.15 2.60 9.18
CA GLN A 56 -8.81 2.93 8.70
C GLN A 56 -7.83 1.78 8.99
N ALA A 57 -7.06 1.41 7.97
CA ALA A 57 -6.07 0.35 8.01
C ALA A 57 -4.77 0.81 7.34
N TYR A 58 -3.66 0.18 7.72
CA TYR A 58 -2.35 0.45 7.14
C TYR A 58 -1.69 -0.87 6.78
N LEU A 59 -1.27 -1.01 5.52
CA LEU A 59 -0.38 -2.09 5.10
C LEU A 59 1.03 -1.52 4.96
N VAL A 60 2.01 -2.15 5.58
CA VAL A 60 3.44 -1.80 5.41
C VAL A 60 4.18 -2.96 4.78
N SER A 61 5.16 -2.65 3.95
CA SER A 61 5.97 -3.68 3.30
C SER A 61 7.19 -4.07 4.13
N ASP A 62 7.73 -5.26 3.86
CA ASP A 62 9.16 -5.51 4.06
C ASP A 62 10.02 -4.65 3.10
N LEU A 63 11.35 -4.75 3.24
CA LEU A 63 12.26 -4.12 2.29
C LEU A 63 12.35 -4.99 1.02
N GLY A 64 11.95 -4.41 -0.11
CA GLY A 64 12.06 -5.04 -1.42
C GLY A 64 13.38 -4.70 -2.12
N GLU A 65 13.85 -5.63 -2.95
CA GLU A 65 14.96 -5.43 -3.88
C GLU A 65 14.40 -5.20 -5.29
N PRO A 66 14.56 -4.00 -5.87
CA PRO A 66 14.10 -3.73 -7.23
C PRO A 66 14.82 -4.60 -8.29
N ASP A 67 14.05 -5.18 -9.21
CA ASP A 67 14.53 -5.84 -10.42
C ASP A 67 14.03 -5.08 -11.66
N GLY A 68 14.89 -4.24 -12.21
CA GLY A 68 14.54 -3.33 -13.30
C GLY A 68 13.45 -2.35 -12.87
N ASN A 69 12.26 -2.46 -13.49
CA ASN A 69 11.11 -1.62 -13.18
C ASN A 69 10.07 -2.32 -12.28
N MET A 70 10.41 -3.48 -11.72
CA MET A 70 9.52 -4.26 -10.86
C MET A 70 10.11 -4.40 -9.46
N VAL A 71 9.23 -4.52 -8.47
CA VAL A 71 9.61 -4.95 -7.12
C VAL A 71 8.45 -5.69 -6.49
N THR A 72 8.76 -6.81 -5.82
CA THR A 72 7.77 -7.61 -5.08
C THR A 72 8.10 -7.53 -3.61
N VAL A 73 7.09 -7.29 -2.78
CA VAL A 73 7.20 -7.17 -1.33
C VAL A 73 6.11 -7.96 -0.63
N THR A 74 6.36 -8.31 0.62
CA THR A 74 5.36 -8.84 1.55
C THR A 74 4.68 -7.67 2.25
N LEU A 75 3.36 -7.67 2.31
CA LEU A 75 2.56 -6.67 3.03
C LEU A 75 2.11 -7.20 4.39
N TYR A 76 2.19 -6.34 5.39
CA TYR A 76 1.75 -6.60 6.75
C TYR A 76 0.68 -5.59 7.17
N LEU A 77 -0.44 -6.09 7.67
CA LEU A 77 -1.40 -5.28 8.42
C LEU A 77 -0.83 -4.97 9.80
N THR A 78 -0.83 -3.69 10.17
CA THR A 78 -0.28 -3.23 11.45
C THR A 78 -1.37 -2.66 12.33
N ASP A 79 -1.45 -3.12 13.58
CA ASP A 79 -2.33 -2.55 14.60
C ASP A 79 -1.64 -2.53 15.99
N GLY A 80 -2.28 -1.84 16.96
CA GLY A 80 -1.95 -1.92 18.38
C GLY A 80 -1.32 -0.67 19.00
N PRO A 81 -0.07 -0.28 18.67
CA PRO A 81 0.62 0.79 19.36
C PRO A 81 -0.05 2.16 19.18
N THR A 82 -0.28 2.86 20.29
CA THR A 82 -0.79 4.23 20.28
C THR A 82 0.36 5.24 20.31
N PHE A 83 0.20 6.36 19.61
CA PHE A 83 1.15 7.47 19.68
C PHE A 83 1.12 8.17 21.06
N GLY A 84 2.29 8.45 21.63
CA GLY A 84 2.43 9.27 22.85
C GLY A 84 2.79 8.48 24.11
N PRO A 85 2.52 9.03 25.31
CA PRO A 85 2.94 8.42 26.59
C PRO A 85 2.40 7.01 26.87
N GLY A 86 1.36 6.57 26.14
CA GLY A 86 0.79 5.23 26.23
C GLY A 86 1.38 4.23 25.23
N PHE A 87 2.49 4.55 24.56
CA PHE A 87 3.16 3.62 23.66
C PHE A 87 3.71 2.41 24.45
N ASP A 88 3.26 1.22 24.09
CA ASP A 88 3.85 -0.05 24.50
C ASP A 88 4.30 -0.84 23.25
N PRO A 89 5.59 -1.18 23.11
CA PRO A 89 6.06 -1.98 21.98
C PRO A 89 5.49 -3.41 21.97
N ALA A 90 5.02 -3.94 23.10
CA ALA A 90 4.39 -5.25 23.18
C ALA A 90 3.02 -5.30 22.49
N ASP A 91 2.37 -4.15 22.31
CA ASP A 91 1.09 -4.05 21.61
C ASP A 91 1.24 -4.16 20.09
N LYS A 92 2.49 -4.16 19.57
CA LYS A 92 2.73 -4.24 18.12
C LYS A 92 2.28 -5.58 17.57
N ASN A 93 1.22 -5.55 16.76
CA ASN A 93 0.78 -6.68 15.97
C ASN A 93 1.17 -6.46 14.50
N LEU A 94 1.75 -7.49 13.88
CA LEU A 94 2.02 -7.55 12.44
C LEU A 94 1.42 -8.83 11.90
N VAL A 95 0.33 -8.68 11.14
CA VAL A 95 -0.32 -9.80 10.47
C VAL A 95 0.09 -9.77 9.01
N GLU A 96 0.73 -10.83 8.53
CA GLU A 96 1.02 -10.95 7.10
C GLU A 96 -0.30 -10.95 6.32
N TRP A 97 -0.43 -10.02 5.37
CA TRP A 97 -1.61 -9.88 4.53
C TRP A 97 -1.45 -10.67 3.22
N GLY A 98 -0.25 -10.65 2.65
CA GLY A 98 0.04 -11.24 1.34
C GLY A 98 1.17 -10.51 0.66
N THR A 99 1.18 -10.48 -0.67
CA THR A 99 2.22 -9.80 -1.45
C THR A 99 1.67 -8.65 -2.29
N ALA A 100 2.53 -7.69 -2.58
CA ALA A 100 2.31 -6.67 -3.58
C ALA A 100 3.45 -6.66 -4.58
N LYS A 101 3.11 -6.70 -5.87
CA LYS A 101 4.05 -6.52 -6.97
C LYS A 101 3.82 -5.16 -7.61
N PHE A 102 4.81 -4.30 -7.50
CA PHE A 102 4.85 -3.01 -8.15
C PHE A 102 5.51 -3.16 -9.53
N THR A 103 4.94 -2.49 -10.54
CA THR A 103 5.55 -2.35 -11.87
C THR A 103 5.44 -0.89 -12.29
N PHE A 104 6.57 -0.22 -12.46
CA PHE A 104 6.63 1.18 -12.88
C PHE A 104 6.75 1.28 -14.40
N THR A 105 5.81 1.96 -15.05
CA THR A 105 5.82 2.19 -16.51
C THR A 105 6.47 3.53 -16.86
N SER A 106 6.50 4.45 -15.90
CA SER A 106 7.21 5.71 -15.95
C SER A 106 7.58 6.15 -14.53
N CYS A 107 8.16 7.33 -14.39
CA CYS A 107 8.50 7.90 -13.09
C CYS A 107 7.28 8.37 -12.29
N THR A 108 6.14 8.51 -12.96
CA THR A 108 4.91 9.06 -12.41
C THR A 108 3.76 8.06 -12.45
N GLU A 109 3.95 6.90 -13.07
CA GLU A 109 2.89 5.91 -13.28
C GLU A 109 3.41 4.48 -13.05
N GLY A 110 2.53 3.64 -12.52
CA GLY A 110 2.75 2.22 -12.39
C GLY A 110 1.48 1.46 -12.06
N THR A 111 1.64 0.16 -11.80
CA THR A 111 0.60 -0.73 -11.31
C THR A 111 1.06 -1.45 -10.05
N VAL A 112 0.10 -1.82 -9.22
CA VAL A 112 0.30 -2.70 -8.06
C VAL A 112 -0.66 -3.86 -8.17
N GLU A 113 -0.11 -5.06 -8.23
CA GLU A 113 -0.86 -6.32 -8.16
C GLU A 113 -0.80 -6.85 -6.72
N PHE A 114 -1.96 -7.03 -6.11
CA PHE A 114 -2.10 -7.54 -4.75
C PHE A 114 -2.51 -9.00 -4.78
N THR A 115 -1.80 -9.82 -4.00
CA THR A 115 -2.13 -11.23 -3.81
C THR A 115 -2.31 -11.52 -2.33
N PRO A 116 -3.55 -11.66 -1.82
CA PRO A 116 -3.79 -12.03 -0.43
C PRO A 116 -3.25 -13.43 -0.14
N ASN A 117 -2.77 -13.65 1.09
CA ASN A 117 -2.46 -15.00 1.55
C ASN A 117 -3.76 -15.78 1.87
N GLN A 118 -3.64 -17.07 2.18
CA GLN A 118 -4.81 -17.93 2.42
C GLN A 118 -5.70 -17.41 3.55
N ALA A 119 -5.13 -16.89 4.64
CA ALA A 119 -5.90 -16.36 5.76
C ALA A 119 -6.74 -15.14 5.35
N MET A 120 -6.19 -14.25 4.53
CA MET A 120 -6.94 -13.11 3.99
C MET A 120 -8.00 -13.55 2.97
N ILE A 121 -7.73 -14.57 2.15
CA ILE A 121 -8.73 -15.16 1.25
C ILE A 121 -9.92 -15.72 2.05
N ASP A 122 -9.66 -16.43 3.15
CA ASP A 122 -10.69 -16.98 4.02
C ASP A 122 -11.54 -15.87 4.68
N MET A 123 -10.99 -14.65 4.83
CA MET A 123 -11.70 -13.46 5.31
C MET A 123 -12.45 -12.69 4.19
N GLY A 124 -12.36 -13.13 2.93
CA GLY A 124 -13.06 -12.54 1.79
C GLY A 124 -12.26 -11.53 0.98
N TYR A 125 -10.94 -11.42 1.19
CA TYR A 125 -10.08 -10.67 0.29
C TYR A 125 -9.85 -11.44 -1.01
N GLU A 126 -9.87 -10.72 -2.13
CA GLU A 126 -9.56 -11.27 -3.45
C GLU A 126 -8.29 -10.61 -3.99
N ALA A 127 -7.61 -11.27 -4.93
CA ALA A 127 -6.50 -10.64 -5.65
C ALA A 127 -7.05 -9.54 -6.57
N PHE A 128 -6.37 -8.40 -6.62
CA PHE A 128 -6.77 -7.26 -7.44
C PHE A 128 -5.56 -6.46 -7.91
N THR A 129 -5.74 -5.67 -8.94
CA THR A 129 -4.70 -4.77 -9.47
C THR A 129 -5.22 -3.36 -9.50
N VAL A 130 -4.33 -2.42 -9.20
CA VAL A 130 -4.63 -0.99 -9.23
C VAL A 130 -3.54 -0.24 -9.98
N THR A 131 -3.92 0.86 -10.61
CA THR A 131 -2.96 1.83 -11.13
C THR A 131 -2.55 2.78 -10.02
N ILE A 132 -1.31 3.26 -10.09
CA ILE A 132 -0.74 4.22 -9.16
C ILE A 132 -0.15 5.38 -9.95
N SER A 133 -0.44 6.61 -9.54
CA SER A 133 0.19 7.82 -10.09
C SER A 133 0.77 8.71 -9.00
N ARG A 134 1.90 9.35 -9.32
CA ARG A 134 2.58 10.24 -8.40
C ARG A 134 1.84 11.57 -8.26
N LEU A 135 1.60 12.01 -7.03
CA LEU A 135 1.01 13.32 -6.74
C LEU A 135 2.04 14.43 -6.51
N THR A 136 3.24 14.08 -6.05
CA THR A 136 4.27 15.08 -5.78
C THR A 136 4.94 15.50 -7.08
N THR A 137 5.04 16.82 -7.31
CA THR A 137 5.79 17.35 -8.45
C THR A 137 7.28 17.08 -8.23
N GLU A 138 7.87 16.21 -9.06
CA GLU A 138 9.32 16.05 -9.13
C GLU A 138 9.80 16.40 -10.53
N ASN A 139 10.82 17.25 -10.60
CA ASN A 139 11.31 17.81 -11.87
C ASN A 139 12.28 16.86 -12.61
N VAL A 140 12.67 15.74 -12.01
CA VAL A 140 13.66 14.80 -12.59
C VAL A 140 13.42 13.38 -12.09
N CYS A 141 13.33 12.41 -13.00
CA CYS A 141 13.35 10.99 -12.69
C CYS A 141 14.79 10.50 -12.45
N PRO A 142 15.01 9.50 -11.58
CA PRO A 142 16.28 8.76 -11.53
C PRO A 142 16.69 8.20 -12.90
#